data_AF-A0A3R7FWI9-F1
#
_entry.id   AF-A0A3R7FWI9-F1
#
_cell.length_a   1.000
_cell.length_b   1.000
_cell.length_c   1.000
_cell.angle_alpha   90.00
_cell.angle_beta   90.00
_cell.angle_gamma   90.00
#
_symmetry.space_group_name_H-M   'P 1'
#
loop_
_entity.id
_entity.type
_entity.pdbx_description
1 polymer ?
#
loop_
_entity_poly.entity_id
_entity_poly.type
_entity_poly.pdbx_seq_one_letter_code
_entity_poly.pdbx_strand_id
1 'polypeptide(L)'
;MLPPDDPTYEEQLHQRNSKESHGVVLHPPPEPNLRRELGRSDLRTPPSSPFLRPHVFLGIITIFPWAALIVFDVLLYIWRMGAYEFPVIGGRARGMQRPRAPTLNVNVGERSEVPRRVFGLGAAVNTGGGGEVGEQVEVKRRERVVTDTDGMSTRFQAYLEPWTFHLERTHPSIILLLVLGIWIFVYWNRKTVPSKHDSPSGEEQGYGYPPITPLPTFNWETTNPLALRPFKPKYHLTMGLSTISISDLIPMDKTYKERMALRASLLEEYRHVVLGVHDAADADPDPRIRQAVGELYAFIMGTYLPSRYPTMFSLSHSNKSVVLENKVTGETYPVDMDEGEGQGQPILKALEILGQTVDEDFLILLPERTRTPHEAHRNDIPKGEEKYFLAAYTTYFPSGFDPRTKLGLRLAAIHGPVPGYQDKLERSMDRFFARVEVGKVVARVNWSITTETGLFAAFGGVHGETSTSTTGGEEIESAAAGSEEIEAGMLDVDSTVLRCERQTLHRLPQTKALVFAFHTYTYPLQTIKDEGLGEELATAIDGLKAGNVPGMHWYKRGSIWGEAVKHFLRS
;
A
#
# COMPACT_ATOMS: atom_id res chain seq x y z
N MET A 1 -7.78 -64.43 -13.38
CA MET A 1 -7.30 -65.65 -14.06
C MET A 1 -7.37 -65.36 -15.56
N LEU A 2 -6.32 -64.78 -16.14
CA LEU A 2 -5.04 -65.39 -16.60
C LEU A 2 -5.18 -65.86 -18.08
N PRO A 3 -4.12 -65.85 -18.92
CA PRO A 3 -3.33 -64.70 -19.41
C PRO A 3 -3.00 -64.88 -20.95
N PRO A 4 -1.81 -64.58 -21.50
CA PRO A 4 -1.54 -63.51 -22.48
C PRO A 4 -1.04 -64.03 -23.85
N ASP A 5 -0.81 -63.12 -24.81
CA ASP A 5 0.33 -63.09 -25.79
C ASP A 5 -0.05 -62.34 -27.09
N ASP A 6 0.70 -61.28 -27.42
CA ASP A 6 1.51 -61.15 -28.66
C ASP A 6 1.61 -59.67 -29.17
N PRO A 7 2.81 -59.16 -29.52
CA PRO A 7 3.10 -57.73 -29.71
C PRO A 7 3.15 -57.34 -31.19
N THR A 8 2.19 -56.55 -31.66
CA THR A 8 2.29 -55.80 -32.93
C THR A 8 1.38 -54.58 -32.87
N TYR A 9 1.86 -53.48 -32.30
CA TYR A 9 1.13 -52.20 -32.33
C TYR A 9 1.98 -50.99 -32.75
N GLU A 10 3.30 -51.13 -32.81
CA GLU A 10 4.21 -50.00 -33.12
C GLU A 10 4.62 -49.90 -34.59
N GLU A 11 4.21 -50.81 -35.48
CA GLU A 11 4.67 -50.82 -36.89
C GLU A 11 3.62 -50.43 -37.94
N GLN A 12 2.38 -50.10 -37.54
CA GLN A 12 1.27 -49.85 -38.50
C GLN A 12 0.75 -48.40 -38.58
N LEU A 13 1.30 -47.46 -37.82
CA LEU A 13 0.89 -46.04 -37.92
C LEU A 13 1.73 -45.20 -38.89
N HIS A 14 2.87 -45.71 -39.36
CA HIS A 14 3.76 -44.97 -40.27
C HIS A 14 3.52 -45.18 -41.78
N GLN A 15 2.52 -45.98 -42.18
CA GLN A 15 2.20 -46.24 -43.60
C GLN A 15 0.81 -45.76 -44.05
N ARG A 16 0.14 -44.90 -43.28
CA ARG A 16 -1.21 -44.39 -43.61
C ARG A 16 -1.24 -42.90 -43.99
N ASN A 17 -0.21 -42.42 -44.69
CA ASN A 17 -0.13 -41.04 -45.19
C ASN A 17 0.45 -40.94 -46.62
N SER A 18 0.09 -41.88 -47.48
CA SER A 18 0.48 -41.84 -48.88
C SER A 18 -0.51 -42.63 -49.71
N LYS A 19 -1.20 -41.92 -50.62
CA LYS A 19 -2.15 -42.40 -51.64
C LYS A 19 -3.59 -42.52 -51.17
N GLU A 20 -4.40 -41.53 -51.50
CA GLU A 20 -5.40 -41.73 -52.56
C GLU A 20 -5.90 -40.39 -53.10
N SER A 21 -5.98 -40.34 -54.42
CA SER A 21 -6.17 -39.17 -55.26
C SER A 21 -7.36 -39.43 -56.17
N HIS A 22 -8.23 -38.41 -56.28
CA HIS A 22 -9.18 -38.13 -57.38
C HIS A 22 -10.50 -38.91 -57.48
N GLY A 23 -11.60 -38.14 -57.33
CA GLY A 23 -12.68 -38.09 -58.33
C GLY A 23 -14.09 -38.49 -57.88
N VAL A 24 -15.01 -37.51 -57.68
CA VAL A 24 -16.19 -37.24 -58.53
C VAL A 24 -17.09 -36.15 -57.88
N VAL A 25 -17.69 -35.36 -58.76
CA VAL A 25 -18.44 -34.09 -58.70
C VAL A 25 -19.85 -34.21 -58.10
N LEU A 26 -20.38 -33.15 -57.44
CA LEU A 26 -21.76 -32.62 -57.57
C LEU A 26 -21.86 -31.16 -57.01
N HIS A 27 -22.55 -30.27 -57.76
CA HIS A 27 -22.66 -28.80 -57.61
C HIS A 27 -23.73 -28.31 -56.61
N PRO A 28 -23.64 -27.04 -56.14
CA PRO A 28 -24.81 -26.16 -56.02
C PRO A 28 -24.67 -24.75 -56.67
N PRO A 29 -25.79 -24.00 -56.87
CA PRO A 29 -25.98 -22.92 -57.87
C PRO A 29 -25.75 -21.47 -57.34
N PRO A 30 -25.87 -20.41 -58.18
CA PRO A 30 -25.04 -19.20 -58.12
C PRO A 30 -25.66 -17.96 -57.42
N GLU A 31 -24.80 -17.03 -57.00
CA GLU A 31 -25.15 -15.68 -56.53
C GLU A 31 -25.45 -14.70 -57.68
N PRO A 32 -26.46 -13.82 -57.55
CA PRO A 32 -26.63 -12.67 -58.42
C PRO A 32 -25.96 -11.40 -57.86
N ASN A 33 -25.09 -10.81 -58.67
CA ASN A 33 -24.62 -9.43 -58.54
C ASN A 33 -25.74 -8.43 -58.92
N LEU A 34 -25.90 -7.32 -58.19
CA LEU A 34 -26.35 -6.08 -58.81
C LEU A 34 -25.76 -4.83 -58.13
N ARG A 35 -25.41 -3.88 -59.00
CA ARG A 35 -24.62 -2.66 -58.81
C ARG A 35 -25.44 -1.48 -58.29
N ARG A 36 -24.71 -0.49 -57.77
CA ARG A 36 -24.84 0.98 -57.94
C ARG A 36 -26.25 1.59 -57.79
N GLU A 37 -26.37 2.49 -56.81
CA GLU A 37 -26.80 3.88 -57.02
C GLU A 37 -26.65 4.66 -55.71
N LEU A 38 -25.89 5.76 -55.72
CA LEU A 38 -26.10 6.90 -54.83
C LEU A 38 -25.40 8.12 -55.45
N GLY A 39 -26.24 9.00 -55.99
CA GLY A 39 -25.87 10.18 -56.75
C GLY A 39 -25.35 11.33 -55.88
N ARG A 40 -24.51 12.14 -56.52
CA ARG A 40 -24.13 13.49 -56.10
C ARG A 40 -25.37 14.38 -55.95
N SER A 41 -25.48 15.11 -54.84
CA SER A 41 -26.13 16.42 -54.81
C SER A 41 -25.52 17.33 -53.73
N ASP A 42 -24.92 18.41 -54.21
CA ASP A 42 -24.86 19.78 -53.70
C ASP A 42 -24.44 20.10 -52.25
N LEU A 43 -23.24 20.68 -52.17
CA LEU A 43 -22.74 21.53 -51.09
C LEU A 43 -23.57 22.82 -50.98
N ARG A 44 -24.30 23.00 -49.88
CA ARG A 44 -24.71 24.32 -49.36
C ARG A 44 -24.10 24.53 -47.98
N THR A 45 -23.27 25.55 -47.84
CA THR A 45 -22.78 26.07 -46.55
C THR A 45 -23.86 26.95 -45.90
N PRO A 46 -24.17 26.79 -44.59
CA PRO A 46 -24.98 27.78 -43.89
C PRO A 46 -24.10 28.92 -43.32
N PRO A 47 -24.67 30.12 -43.09
CA PRO A 47 -23.91 31.33 -42.80
C PRO A 47 -23.41 31.37 -41.35
N SER A 48 -22.26 32.01 -41.14
CA SER A 48 -21.67 32.30 -39.83
C SER A 48 -22.49 33.36 -39.09
N SER A 49 -23.11 32.97 -37.98
CA SER A 49 -23.65 33.93 -36.98
C SER A 49 -22.69 34.04 -35.78
N PRO A 50 -22.53 35.22 -35.16
CA PRO A 50 -21.50 35.50 -34.16
C PRO A 50 -21.96 35.18 -32.73
N PHE A 51 -22.75 34.12 -32.54
CA PHE A 51 -23.21 33.75 -31.21
C PHE A 51 -22.26 32.75 -30.57
N LEU A 52 -21.63 33.16 -29.47
CA LEU A 52 -20.75 32.34 -28.65
C LEU A 52 -21.49 31.04 -28.28
N ARG A 53 -20.96 29.90 -28.76
CA ARG A 53 -21.62 28.60 -28.60
C ARG A 53 -21.88 28.34 -27.10
N PRO A 54 -23.08 27.87 -26.70
CA PRO A 54 -23.45 27.69 -25.28
C PRO A 54 -22.44 26.89 -24.44
N HIS A 55 -21.76 25.95 -25.07
CA HIS A 55 -20.73 25.11 -24.46
C HIS A 55 -19.47 25.88 -24.02
N VAL A 56 -19.10 26.96 -24.72
CA VAL A 56 -17.97 27.82 -24.33
C VAL A 56 -18.36 28.67 -23.12
N PHE A 57 -19.59 29.20 -23.10
CA PHE A 57 -20.11 29.95 -21.97
C PHE A 57 -20.19 29.08 -20.70
N LEU A 58 -20.65 27.83 -20.84
CA LEU A 58 -20.68 26.86 -19.74
C LEU A 58 -19.27 26.48 -19.26
N GLY A 59 -18.31 26.34 -20.16
CA GLY A 59 -16.90 26.10 -19.83
C GLY A 59 -16.27 27.24 -19.04
N ILE A 60 -16.59 28.49 -19.39
CA ILE A 60 -16.12 29.67 -18.65
C ILE A 60 -16.73 29.69 -17.25
N ILE A 61 -18.04 29.49 -17.10
CA ILE A 61 -18.71 29.50 -15.78
C ILE A 61 -18.17 28.40 -14.86
N THR A 62 -17.82 27.24 -15.41
CA THR A 62 -17.34 26.10 -14.61
C THR A 62 -15.86 26.19 -14.26
N ILE A 63 -15.01 26.67 -15.17
CA ILE A 63 -13.55 26.67 -14.96
C ILE A 63 -13.07 27.98 -14.32
N PHE A 64 -13.70 29.11 -14.64
CA PHE A 64 -13.26 30.44 -14.19
C PHE A 64 -13.17 30.58 -12.66
N PRO A 65 -14.12 30.08 -11.84
CA PRO A 65 -14.01 30.19 -10.39
C PRO A 65 -12.77 29.48 -9.82
N TRP A 66 -12.44 28.30 -10.35
CA TRP A 66 -11.26 27.54 -9.93
C TRP A 66 -9.96 28.17 -10.41
N ALA A 67 -9.93 28.65 -11.66
CA ALA A 67 -8.78 29.38 -12.20
C ALA A 67 -8.52 30.67 -11.41
N ALA A 68 -9.57 31.41 -11.05
CA ALA A 68 -9.48 32.62 -10.23
C ALA A 68 -8.92 32.33 -8.83
N LEU A 69 -9.33 31.22 -8.20
CA LEU A 69 -8.79 30.79 -6.90
C LEU A 69 -7.30 30.44 -6.98
N ILE A 70 -6.87 29.74 -8.02
CA ILE A 70 -5.44 29.41 -8.22
C ILE A 70 -4.62 30.70 -8.41
N VAL A 71 -5.10 31.63 -9.24
CA VAL A 71 -4.43 32.92 -9.45
C VAL A 71 -4.38 33.72 -8.14
N PHE A 72 -5.46 33.75 -7.37
CA PHE A 72 -5.51 34.40 -6.06
C PHE A 72 -4.48 33.81 -5.09
N ASP A 73 -4.39 32.48 -4.98
CA ASP A 73 -3.44 31.82 -4.09
C ASP A 73 -1.98 32.08 -4.49
N VAL A 74 -1.68 32.11 -5.79
CA VAL A 74 -0.35 32.47 -6.30
C VAL A 74 -0.01 33.92 -5.96
N LEU A 75 -0.93 34.86 -6.18
CA LEU A 75 -0.72 36.27 -5.85
C LEU A 75 -0.56 36.48 -4.34
N LEU A 76 -1.36 35.79 -3.53
CA LEU A 76 -1.27 35.83 -2.07
C LEU A 76 0.05 35.26 -1.56
N TYR A 77 0.55 34.19 -2.18
CA TYR A 77 1.87 33.64 -1.88
C TYR A 77 3.00 34.62 -2.20
N ILE A 78 2.96 35.24 -3.39
CA ILE A 78 3.95 36.26 -3.80
C ILE A 78 3.94 37.44 -2.81
N TRP A 79 2.74 37.92 -2.43
CA TRP A 79 2.60 38.97 -1.43
C TRP A 79 3.19 38.56 -0.07
N ARG A 80 2.88 37.36 0.43
CA ARG A 80 3.43 36.84 1.68
C ARG A 80 4.95 36.70 1.65
N MET A 81 5.50 36.29 0.51
CA MET A 81 6.94 36.20 0.30
C MET A 81 7.60 37.58 0.30
N GLY A 82 7.01 38.56 -0.39
CA GLY A 82 7.48 39.95 -0.35
C GLY A 82 7.43 40.55 1.06
N ALA A 83 6.31 40.35 1.77
CA ALA A 83 6.16 40.79 3.16
C ALA A 83 7.09 40.04 4.12
N TYR A 84 7.50 38.81 3.81
CA TYR A 84 8.46 38.06 4.61
C TYR A 84 9.88 38.64 4.50
N GLU A 85 10.33 38.99 3.29
CA GLU A 85 11.70 39.47 3.02
C GLU A 85 11.89 40.98 3.31
N PHE A 86 10.86 41.69 3.79
CA PHE A 86 10.97 43.11 4.11
C PHE A 86 11.96 43.34 5.27
N PRO A 87 13.04 44.12 5.11
CA PRO A 87 14.19 44.09 6.04
C PRO A 87 13.91 44.56 7.46
N VAL A 88 12.92 45.44 7.67
CA VAL A 88 12.70 46.12 8.96
C VAL A 88 11.50 45.58 9.72
N ILE A 89 10.44 45.19 9.00
CA ILE A 89 9.16 44.78 9.60
C ILE A 89 8.73 43.40 9.08
N GLY A 90 9.48 42.79 8.15
CA GLY A 90 9.10 41.53 7.52
C GLY A 90 9.22 40.32 8.43
N GLY A 91 8.60 39.21 8.01
CA GLY A 91 8.59 37.98 8.80
C GLY A 91 9.97 37.41 9.12
N ARG A 92 10.96 37.65 8.25
CA ARG A 92 12.36 37.29 8.48
C ARG A 92 12.99 38.06 9.64
N ALA A 93 12.69 39.36 9.77
CA ALA A 93 13.17 40.20 10.88
C ALA A 93 12.49 39.83 12.22
N ARG A 94 11.33 39.16 12.17
CA ARG A 94 10.56 38.70 13.33
C ARG A 94 10.77 37.21 13.65
N GLY A 95 11.74 36.55 13.01
CA GLY A 95 12.06 35.13 13.26
C GLY A 95 10.95 34.14 12.85
N MET A 96 10.00 34.56 12.01
CA MET A 96 8.91 33.69 11.53
C MET A 96 9.44 32.70 10.47
N GLN A 97 8.74 31.57 10.29
CA GLN A 97 9.07 30.62 9.23
C GLN A 97 8.74 31.19 7.84
N ARG A 98 9.56 30.86 6.84
CA ARG A 98 9.38 31.28 5.45
C ARG A 98 8.06 30.71 4.88
N PRO A 99 7.22 31.51 4.20
CA PRO A 99 6.00 31.04 3.59
C PRO A 99 6.27 29.88 2.59
N ARG A 100 5.47 28.82 2.65
CA ARG A 100 5.52 27.70 1.70
C ARG A 100 4.59 27.95 0.51
N ALA A 101 4.97 27.44 -0.65
CA ALA A 101 4.13 27.48 -1.84
C ALA A 101 2.82 26.69 -1.62
N PRO A 102 1.71 27.09 -2.25
CA PRO A 102 0.47 26.32 -2.20
C PRO A 102 0.69 24.92 -2.79
N THR A 103 0.40 23.87 -2.01
CA THR A 103 0.41 22.48 -2.48
C THR A 103 -1.02 21.95 -2.47
N LEU A 104 -1.44 21.23 -3.53
CA LEU A 104 -2.78 20.64 -3.61
C LEU A 104 -3.00 19.47 -2.63
N ASN A 105 -1.92 18.97 -2.01
CA ASN A 105 -1.97 18.04 -0.90
C ASN A 105 -1.55 18.79 0.37
N VAL A 106 -2.53 19.13 1.22
CA VAL A 106 -2.26 19.63 2.57
C VAL A 106 -2.75 18.60 3.57
N ASN A 107 -1.80 18.09 4.35
CA ASN A 107 -2.04 17.28 5.55
C ASN A 107 -2.83 18.09 6.58
N VAL A 108 -3.94 17.56 7.06
CA VAL A 108 -4.82 18.22 8.07
C VAL A 108 -4.24 18.14 9.50
N GLY A 109 -3.00 17.66 9.67
CA GLY A 109 -2.41 17.38 10.99
C GLY A 109 -1.66 18.53 11.68
N GLU A 110 -1.31 19.62 10.99
CA GLU A 110 -0.51 20.71 11.57
C GLU A 110 -1.25 22.05 11.49
N ARG A 111 -2.15 22.30 12.43
CA ARG A 111 -2.62 23.64 12.86
C ARG A 111 -3.53 23.52 14.07
N SER A 112 -2.95 23.28 15.24
CA SER A 112 -3.53 23.81 16.47
C SER A 112 -3.25 25.32 16.52
N GLU A 113 -4.21 26.10 17.02
CA GLU A 113 -4.13 27.56 17.23
C GLU A 113 -4.53 28.50 16.07
N VAL A 114 -5.75 28.37 15.52
CA VAL A 114 -6.62 29.53 15.11
C VAL A 114 -8.09 29.09 15.15
N PRO A 115 -9.03 29.85 15.75
CA PRO A 115 -10.45 29.46 15.77
C PRO A 115 -11.10 29.58 14.37
N ARG A 116 -11.81 28.53 13.94
CA ARG A 116 -12.54 28.46 12.66
C ARG A 116 -13.75 29.40 12.69
N ARG A 117 -13.88 30.29 11.69
CA ARG A 117 -15.17 30.92 11.35
C ARG A 117 -15.91 30.02 10.36
N VAL A 118 -17.05 29.49 10.79
CA VAL A 118 -17.99 28.69 9.99
C VAL A 118 -18.81 29.64 9.12
N PHE A 119 -18.86 29.40 7.81
CA PHE A 119 -19.92 29.91 6.93
C PHE A 119 -20.70 28.70 6.40
N GLY A 120 -21.94 28.56 6.88
CA GLY A 120 -22.90 27.59 6.36
C GLY A 120 -23.65 28.17 5.17
N LEU A 121 -23.88 27.33 4.15
CA LEU A 121 -25.01 27.46 3.25
C LEU A 121 -25.77 26.13 3.26
N GLY A 122 -26.96 26.16 3.85
CA GLY A 122 -27.96 25.11 3.66
C GLY A 122 -28.74 25.36 2.37
N ALA A 123 -29.12 24.27 1.69
CA ALA A 123 -30.22 24.19 0.74
C ALA A 123 -30.65 22.71 0.72
N ALA A 124 -31.75 22.35 1.37
CA ALA A 124 -33.14 22.48 0.93
C ALA A 124 -33.64 21.14 0.37
N VAL A 125 -34.54 20.57 1.17
CA VAL A 125 -35.48 19.48 0.90
C VAL A 125 -36.16 19.66 -0.45
N ASN A 126 -36.33 18.57 -1.19
CA ASN A 126 -37.43 18.47 -2.15
C ASN A 126 -38.09 17.09 -2.09
N THR A 127 -39.38 17.13 -1.82
CA THR A 127 -40.34 16.03 -1.71
C THR A 127 -41.17 15.89 -2.99
N GLY A 128 -41.58 14.65 -3.30
CA GLY A 128 -42.65 14.31 -4.24
C GLY A 128 -42.16 13.86 -5.62
N GLY A 129 -42.64 12.80 -6.26
CA GLY A 129 -43.69 11.83 -5.93
C GLY A 129 -43.98 10.97 -7.18
N GLY A 130 -44.37 9.71 -6.96
CA GLY A 130 -45.28 8.89 -7.79
C GLY A 130 -44.92 8.50 -9.24
N GLY A 131 -44.94 7.19 -9.52
CA GLY A 131 -45.18 6.66 -10.86
C GLY A 131 -44.61 5.26 -11.12
N GLU A 132 -45.44 4.22 -10.97
CA GLU A 132 -45.19 2.88 -11.50
C GLU A 132 -45.21 2.85 -13.04
N VAL A 133 -44.46 1.91 -13.63
CA VAL A 133 -44.86 0.92 -14.66
C VAL A 133 -43.57 0.28 -15.20
N GLY A 134 -43.51 -1.05 -15.15
CA GLY A 134 -42.37 -1.84 -15.63
C GLY A 134 -42.37 -2.05 -17.14
N GLU A 135 -41.22 -2.43 -17.69
CA GLU A 135 -41.11 -3.42 -18.79
C GLU A 135 -39.63 -3.82 -19.03
N GLN A 136 -39.46 -5.13 -19.21
CA GLN A 136 -38.38 -5.94 -19.79
C GLN A 136 -37.05 -5.26 -20.23
N VAL A 137 -35.93 -5.81 -19.75
CA VAL A 137 -34.58 -5.57 -20.30
C VAL A 137 -34.12 -6.79 -21.08
N GLU A 138 -34.16 -6.67 -22.41
CA GLU A 138 -33.55 -7.58 -23.37
C GLU A 138 -32.06 -7.22 -23.57
N VAL A 139 -31.19 -8.22 -23.44
CA VAL A 139 -29.74 -8.10 -23.59
C VAL A 139 -29.38 -8.02 -25.07
N LYS A 140 -28.90 -6.85 -25.54
CA LYS A 140 -28.36 -6.71 -26.90
C LYS A 140 -26.85 -6.40 -26.90
N ARG A 141 -26.12 -7.37 -27.44
CA ARG A 141 -24.70 -7.45 -27.77
C ARG A 141 -24.16 -6.16 -28.39
N ARG A 142 -23.14 -5.53 -27.78
CA ARG A 142 -22.41 -4.38 -28.34
C ARG A 142 -21.27 -4.84 -29.24
N GLU A 143 -21.37 -4.53 -30.52
CA GLU A 143 -20.27 -4.60 -31.49
C GLU A 143 -19.26 -3.46 -31.27
N ARG A 144 -18.00 -3.77 -31.56
CA ARG A 144 -16.82 -2.94 -31.36
C ARG A 144 -16.68 -1.96 -32.53
N VAL A 145 -16.91 -0.67 -32.32
CA VAL A 145 -16.62 0.39 -33.31
C VAL A 145 -15.21 0.92 -33.07
N VAL A 146 -14.36 0.79 -34.09
CA VAL A 146 -13.04 1.39 -34.19
C VAL A 146 -13.21 2.87 -34.54
N THR A 147 -12.72 3.79 -33.70
CA THR A 147 -12.72 5.23 -33.99
C THR A 147 -11.37 5.67 -34.53
N ASP A 148 -11.43 6.27 -35.72
CA ASP A 148 -10.37 6.92 -36.48
C ASP A 148 -9.81 8.15 -35.75
N THR A 149 -8.50 8.19 -35.51
CA THR A 149 -7.80 9.19 -34.67
C THR A 149 -7.33 10.44 -35.43
N ASP A 150 -7.50 10.52 -36.75
CA ASP A 150 -6.87 11.58 -37.55
C ASP A 150 -7.71 12.87 -37.71
N GLY A 151 -8.96 12.91 -37.23
CA GLY A 151 -9.86 14.06 -37.37
C GLY A 151 -9.82 15.12 -36.24
N MET A 152 -9.16 14.83 -35.11
CA MET A 152 -9.24 15.68 -33.91
C MET A 152 -8.10 16.70 -33.80
N SER A 153 -6.93 16.42 -34.38
CA SER A 153 -5.76 17.32 -34.35
C SER A 153 -5.92 18.54 -35.27
N THR A 154 -6.50 18.35 -36.45
CA THR A 154 -6.73 19.39 -37.46
C THR A 154 -7.78 20.41 -37.02
N ARG A 155 -8.77 20.01 -36.21
CA ARG A 155 -9.76 20.94 -35.66
C ARG A 155 -9.22 21.80 -34.52
N PHE A 156 -8.23 21.32 -33.77
CA PHE A 156 -7.66 22.07 -32.65
C PHE A 156 -6.68 23.17 -33.12
N GLN A 157 -5.91 22.90 -34.19
CA GLN A 157 -5.00 23.89 -34.76
C GLN A 157 -5.73 25.11 -35.35
N ALA A 158 -6.90 24.93 -35.95
CA ALA A 158 -7.68 26.02 -36.54
C ALA A 158 -8.24 27.04 -35.52
N TYR A 159 -8.28 26.72 -34.22
CA TYR A 159 -8.72 27.66 -33.17
C TYR A 159 -7.59 28.52 -32.58
N LEU A 160 -6.33 28.08 -32.73
CA LEU A 160 -5.18 28.74 -32.08
C LEU A 160 -4.51 29.79 -32.96
N GLU A 161 -4.53 29.62 -34.30
CA GLU A 161 -3.89 30.56 -35.23
C GLU A 161 -4.38 32.03 -35.16
N PRO A 162 -5.67 32.34 -34.89
CA PRO A 162 -6.10 33.74 -34.78
C PRO A 162 -5.58 34.44 -33.51
N TRP A 163 -5.31 33.69 -32.44
CA TRP A 163 -4.85 34.23 -31.15
C TRP A 163 -3.34 34.46 -31.12
N THR A 164 -2.57 33.54 -31.70
CA THR A 164 -1.10 33.67 -31.80
C THR A 164 -0.72 34.92 -32.60
N PHE A 165 -1.42 35.16 -33.72
CA PHE A 165 -1.17 36.32 -34.58
C PHE A 165 -1.59 37.66 -33.94
N HIS A 166 -2.57 37.66 -33.03
CA HIS A 166 -3.01 38.88 -32.34
C HIS A 166 -2.03 39.28 -31.21
N LEU A 167 -1.51 38.30 -30.46
CA LEU A 167 -0.53 38.49 -29.39
C LEU A 167 0.84 38.93 -29.92
N GLU A 168 1.28 38.41 -31.06
CA GLU A 168 2.56 38.81 -31.68
C GLU A 168 2.58 40.26 -32.18
N ARG A 169 1.41 40.82 -32.53
CA ARG A 169 1.33 42.15 -33.17
C ARG A 169 1.00 43.29 -32.20
N THR A 170 0.32 43.01 -31.09
CA THR A 170 -0.16 44.07 -30.18
C THR A 170 0.77 44.37 -29.01
N HIS A 171 1.54 43.39 -28.49
CA HIS A 171 2.39 43.61 -27.32
C HIS A 171 3.68 42.74 -27.30
N PRO A 172 4.65 42.99 -28.21
CA PRO A 172 5.93 42.26 -28.20
C PRO A 172 6.70 42.41 -26.88
N SER A 173 6.45 43.50 -26.13
CA SER A 173 6.99 43.73 -24.79
C SER A 173 6.49 42.73 -23.74
N ILE A 174 5.27 42.19 -23.87
CA ILE A 174 4.73 41.20 -22.91
C ILE A 174 5.41 39.85 -23.09
N ILE A 175 5.64 39.43 -24.34
CA ILE A 175 6.39 38.21 -24.66
C ILE A 175 7.83 38.34 -24.17
N LEU A 176 8.46 39.50 -24.39
CA LEU A 176 9.82 39.76 -23.95
C LEU A 176 9.94 39.77 -22.41
N LEU A 177 8.94 40.31 -21.70
CA LEU A 177 8.87 40.29 -20.23
C LEU A 177 8.59 38.88 -19.68
N LEU A 178 7.79 38.05 -20.36
CA LEU A 178 7.57 36.66 -19.96
C LEU A 178 8.83 35.81 -20.15
N VAL A 179 9.53 35.98 -21.28
CA VAL A 179 10.81 35.29 -21.54
C VAL A 179 11.88 35.75 -20.55
N LEU A 180 11.97 37.06 -20.30
CA LEU A 180 12.90 37.61 -19.31
C LEU A 180 12.55 37.14 -17.88
N GLY A 181 11.25 37.05 -17.54
CA GLY A 181 10.77 36.53 -16.26
C GLY A 181 11.09 35.06 -16.06
N ILE A 182 10.90 34.22 -17.09
CA ILE A 182 11.30 32.81 -17.07
C ILE A 182 12.82 32.70 -16.97
N TRP A 183 13.58 33.54 -17.69
CA TRP A 183 15.04 33.52 -17.65
C TRP A 183 15.58 33.95 -16.28
N ILE A 184 15.03 35.00 -15.66
CA ILE A 184 15.37 35.44 -14.30
C ILE A 184 14.97 34.37 -13.28
N PHE A 185 13.80 33.75 -13.42
CA PHE A 185 13.36 32.66 -12.55
C PHE A 185 14.31 31.46 -12.62
N VAL A 186 14.71 31.04 -13.82
CA VAL A 186 15.70 29.98 -14.02
C VAL A 186 17.08 30.39 -13.51
N TYR A 187 17.50 31.63 -13.72
CA TYR A 187 18.80 32.16 -13.25
C TYR A 187 18.87 32.24 -11.72
N TRP A 188 17.82 32.72 -11.06
CA TRP A 188 17.74 32.76 -9.60
C TRP A 188 17.59 31.38 -8.97
N ASN A 189 16.84 30.46 -9.60
CA ASN A 189 16.74 29.08 -9.11
C ASN A 189 17.96 28.22 -9.47
N ARG A 190 18.82 28.66 -10.41
CA ARG A 190 20.10 28.00 -10.70
C ARG A 190 21.18 28.27 -9.64
N LYS A 191 20.98 29.22 -8.72
CA LYS A 191 21.96 29.53 -7.65
C LYS A 191 21.70 28.85 -6.30
N THR A 192 20.87 27.81 -6.25
CA THR A 192 20.71 26.97 -5.04
C THR A 192 20.75 25.47 -5.35
N VAL A 193 21.56 25.07 -6.33
CA VAL A 193 22.12 23.71 -6.31
C VAL A 193 23.44 23.85 -5.57
N PRO A 194 23.61 23.25 -4.37
CA PRO A 194 24.92 23.21 -3.75
C PRO A 194 25.87 22.56 -4.76
N SER A 195 26.95 23.25 -5.08
CA SER A 195 28.09 22.62 -5.73
C SER A 195 28.47 21.42 -4.88
N LYS A 196 28.73 20.30 -5.55
CA LYS A 196 29.22 19.05 -4.99
C LYS A 196 30.55 19.39 -4.29
N HIS A 197 30.49 19.79 -3.04
CA HIS A 197 31.67 19.93 -2.21
C HIS A 197 32.20 18.54 -2.00
N ASP A 198 33.46 18.35 -2.39
CA ASP A 198 34.25 17.16 -2.10
C ASP A 198 34.12 16.81 -0.62
N SER A 199 33.30 15.80 -0.34
CA SER A 199 33.37 15.09 0.93
C SER A 199 34.70 14.35 0.95
N PRO A 200 35.43 14.36 2.09
CA PRO A 200 36.65 13.58 2.20
C PRO A 200 36.30 12.12 1.96
N SER A 201 37.17 11.45 1.20
CA SER A 201 37.13 10.01 0.92
C SER A 201 37.03 9.20 2.22
N GLY A 202 35.81 8.99 2.69
CA GLY A 202 35.42 7.94 3.60
C GLY A 202 34.68 6.91 2.78
N GLU A 203 35.16 5.68 2.80
CA GLU A 203 34.67 4.54 2.03
C GLU A 203 33.13 4.48 2.00
N GLU A 204 32.52 4.57 0.81
CA GLU A 204 31.14 4.14 0.58
C GLU A 204 31.10 2.61 0.74
N GLN A 205 30.97 2.14 1.98
CA GLN A 205 30.52 0.79 2.24
C GLN A 205 29.06 0.85 2.68
N GLY A 206 28.15 0.23 1.91
CA GLY A 206 26.80 0.07 2.41
C GLY A 206 25.82 -0.47 1.39
N TYR A 207 25.83 -1.79 1.16
CA TYR A 207 24.73 -2.73 0.81
C TYR A 207 23.54 -2.27 -0.08
N GLY A 208 23.55 -1.10 -0.72
CA GLY A 208 22.45 -0.52 -1.50
C GLY A 208 21.32 0.13 -0.68
N TYR A 209 21.48 0.29 0.63
CA TYR A 209 20.47 0.95 1.49
C TYR A 209 20.71 2.47 1.58
N PRO A 210 19.66 3.29 1.68
CA PRO A 210 19.82 4.72 1.98
C PRO A 210 20.51 4.94 3.34
N PRO A 211 21.24 6.05 3.52
CA PRO A 211 21.91 6.36 4.78
C PRO A 211 20.96 6.39 5.99
N ILE A 212 21.42 5.82 7.10
CA ILE A 212 20.70 5.81 8.37
C ILE A 212 21.15 7.00 9.21
N THR A 213 20.19 7.78 9.71
CA THR A 213 20.47 8.91 10.60
C THR A 213 20.64 8.40 12.03
N PRO A 214 21.82 8.55 12.66
CA PRO A 214 22.03 8.08 14.03
C PRO A 214 21.26 8.89 15.07
N LEU A 215 20.92 8.26 16.21
CA LEU A 215 20.46 8.94 17.42
C LEU A 215 21.46 8.74 18.57
N PRO A 216 22.56 9.53 18.63
CA PRO A 216 23.65 9.31 19.58
C PRO A 216 23.27 9.55 21.05
N THR A 217 22.19 10.30 21.29
CA THR A 217 21.69 10.63 22.63
C THR A 217 20.34 9.97 22.93
N PHE A 218 19.94 8.96 22.15
CA PHE A 218 18.68 8.27 22.37
C PHE A 218 18.70 7.51 23.69
N ASN A 219 17.65 7.71 24.50
CA ASN A 219 17.40 6.92 25.69
C ASN A 219 16.06 6.21 25.56
N TRP A 220 16.11 4.88 25.42
CA TRP A 220 14.91 4.05 25.30
C TRP A 220 14.08 4.10 26.58
N GLU A 221 14.70 4.14 27.76
CA GLU A 221 14.03 4.10 29.07
C GLU A 221 13.05 5.27 29.29
N THR A 222 13.35 6.42 28.69
CA THR A 222 12.52 7.63 28.81
C THR A 222 11.64 7.88 27.58
N THR A 223 11.82 7.11 26.51
CA THR A 223 11.05 7.28 25.28
C THR A 223 9.70 6.58 25.41
N ASN A 224 8.61 7.33 25.27
CA ASN A 224 7.27 6.75 25.28
C ASN A 224 6.97 6.04 23.95
N PRO A 225 6.19 4.94 23.96
CA PRO A 225 5.65 4.35 22.75
C PRO A 225 4.88 5.38 21.92
N LEU A 226 4.87 5.19 20.59
CA LEU A 226 4.06 6.02 19.70
C LEU A 226 2.59 5.98 20.15
N ALA A 227 1.87 7.09 20.05
CA ALA A 227 0.44 7.18 20.35
C ALA A 227 -0.36 7.23 19.04
N LEU A 228 -0.69 6.06 18.48
CA LEU A 228 -1.41 5.96 17.21
C LEU A 228 -2.93 6.13 17.41
N ARG A 229 -3.54 7.07 16.68
CA ARG A 229 -5.00 7.29 16.63
C ARG A 229 -5.50 7.23 15.17
N PRO A 230 -5.48 6.04 14.54
CA PRO A 230 -5.72 5.89 13.11
C PRO A 230 -7.22 5.83 12.73
N PHE A 231 -8.11 5.83 13.72
CA PHE A 231 -9.54 5.68 13.53
C PHE A 231 -10.15 6.89 12.82
N LYS A 232 -11.14 6.62 11.98
CA LYS A 232 -11.82 7.62 11.13
C LYS A 232 -13.32 7.39 11.22
N PRO A 233 -14.14 8.45 11.12
CA PRO A 233 -15.59 8.34 11.26
C PRO A 233 -16.25 7.45 10.20
N LYS A 234 -15.59 7.21 9.07
CA LYS A 234 -16.04 6.29 8.04
C LYS A 234 -14.89 5.40 7.61
N TYR A 235 -15.10 4.08 7.63
CA TYR A 235 -14.11 3.12 7.19
C TYR A 235 -14.10 3.01 5.67
N HIS A 236 -12.93 3.23 5.07
CA HIS A 236 -12.70 2.93 3.66
C HIS A 236 -11.55 1.94 3.54
N LEU A 237 -11.84 0.76 3.00
CA LEU A 237 -10.83 -0.22 2.63
C LEU A 237 -9.99 0.35 1.47
N THR A 238 -8.81 0.87 1.82
CA THR A 238 -7.82 1.47 0.91
C THR A 238 -6.42 1.12 1.41
N MET A 239 -5.39 1.24 0.57
CA MET A 239 -4.01 0.93 0.99
C MET A 239 -3.48 1.89 2.08
N GLY A 240 -3.96 3.15 2.12
CA GLY A 240 -3.67 4.09 3.21
C GLY A 240 -2.17 4.34 3.49
N LEU A 241 -1.33 4.22 2.47
CA LEU A 241 0.12 4.24 2.59
C LEU A 241 0.67 5.66 2.69
N SER A 242 1.72 5.81 3.50
CA SER A 242 2.59 6.98 3.59
C SER A 242 4.04 6.54 3.40
N THR A 243 4.91 7.43 2.92
CA THR A 243 6.35 7.15 2.82
C THR A 243 7.03 7.61 4.11
N ILE A 244 7.91 6.78 4.65
CA ILE A 244 8.73 7.08 5.82
C ILE A 244 10.21 7.00 5.47
N SER A 245 11.07 7.62 6.29
CA SER A 245 12.51 7.43 6.17
C SER A 245 12.88 6.00 6.55
N ILE A 246 13.90 5.43 5.92
CA ILE A 246 14.47 4.16 6.38
C ILE A 246 14.96 4.27 7.83
N SER A 247 15.41 5.46 8.27
CA SER A 247 15.83 5.70 9.65
C SER A 247 14.71 5.47 10.67
N ASP A 248 13.45 5.54 10.25
CA ASP A 248 12.29 5.33 11.11
C ASP A 248 11.74 3.91 11.00
N LEU A 249 12.44 2.98 10.35
CA LEU A 249 11.96 1.60 10.13
C LEU A 249 11.52 0.92 11.44
N ILE A 250 12.41 0.87 12.43
CA ILE A 250 12.21 0.18 13.70
C ILE A 250 12.18 1.22 14.82
N PRO A 251 11.02 1.52 15.42
CA PRO A 251 10.91 2.33 16.61
C PRO A 251 11.46 1.55 17.82
N MET A 252 12.07 2.29 18.75
CA MET A 252 12.48 1.78 20.06
C MET A 252 11.85 2.67 21.12
N ASP A 253 11.46 2.10 22.25
CA ASP A 253 10.87 2.83 23.37
C ASP A 253 11.07 2.07 24.68
N LYS A 254 10.54 2.63 25.77
CA LYS A 254 10.71 2.13 27.14
C LYS A 254 10.15 0.72 27.37
N THR A 255 9.33 0.19 26.47
CA THR A 255 8.75 -1.16 26.58
C THR A 255 9.67 -2.24 26.03
N TYR A 256 10.75 -1.87 25.33
CA TYR A 256 11.66 -2.80 24.65
C TYR A 256 12.10 -3.98 25.52
N LYS A 257 12.61 -3.72 26.73
CA LYS A 257 13.14 -4.78 27.61
C LYS A 257 12.08 -5.80 28.04
N GLU A 258 10.91 -5.33 28.44
CA GLU A 258 9.78 -6.20 28.81
C GLU A 258 9.29 -7.02 27.61
N ARG A 259 9.24 -6.39 26.44
CA ARG A 259 8.77 -7.04 25.22
C ARG A 259 9.75 -8.08 24.69
N MET A 260 11.06 -7.87 24.84
CA MET A 260 12.06 -8.90 24.54
C MET A 260 11.92 -10.10 25.48
N ALA A 261 11.65 -9.87 26.78
CA ALA A 261 11.39 -10.96 27.73
C ALA A 261 10.13 -11.75 27.35
N LEU A 262 9.03 -11.06 26.98
CA LEU A 262 7.82 -11.73 26.49
C LEU A 262 8.09 -12.54 25.22
N ARG A 263 8.85 -11.99 24.26
CA ARG A 263 9.24 -12.72 23.05
C ARG A 263 10.09 -13.95 23.40
N ALA A 264 10.98 -13.87 24.38
CA ALA A 264 11.73 -15.04 24.86
C ALA A 264 10.81 -16.15 25.38
N SER A 265 9.82 -15.82 26.22
CA SER A 265 8.83 -16.80 26.72
C SER A 265 7.99 -17.40 25.60
N LEU A 266 7.51 -16.58 24.65
CA LEU A 266 6.73 -17.06 23.51
C LEU A 266 7.55 -17.94 22.55
N LEU A 267 8.86 -17.69 22.42
CA LEU A 267 9.74 -18.55 21.65
C LEU A 267 9.86 -19.93 22.28
N GLU A 268 9.95 -20.01 23.61
CA GLU A 268 10.03 -21.27 24.34
C GLU A 268 8.73 -22.09 24.18
N GLU A 269 7.58 -21.44 24.36
CA GLU A 269 6.28 -22.11 24.34
C GLU A 269 5.76 -22.38 22.91
N TYR A 270 5.93 -21.43 22.00
CA TYR A 270 5.30 -21.41 20.69
C TYR A 270 6.30 -21.32 19.53
N ARG A 271 7.51 -21.85 19.69
CA ARG A 271 8.60 -21.81 18.68
C ARG A 271 8.14 -22.02 17.23
N HIS A 272 7.33 -23.07 17.03
CA HIS A 272 6.86 -23.51 15.72
C HIS A 272 5.72 -22.64 15.15
N VAL A 273 5.13 -21.78 15.98
CA VAL A 273 4.12 -20.79 15.59
C VAL A 273 4.81 -19.47 15.25
N VAL A 274 5.76 -19.03 16.08
CA VAL A 274 6.39 -17.70 15.95
C VAL A 274 7.53 -17.67 14.93
N LEU A 275 8.13 -18.81 14.58
CA LEU A 275 9.11 -18.93 13.51
C LEU A 275 8.57 -19.83 12.39
N GLY A 276 8.77 -19.42 11.15
CA GLY A 276 8.40 -20.24 10.00
C GLY A 276 9.29 -19.97 8.81
N VAL A 277 9.64 -21.04 8.11
CA VAL A 277 10.35 -21.00 6.83
C VAL A 277 9.58 -21.93 5.91
N HIS A 278 9.21 -21.44 4.74
CA HIS A 278 8.58 -22.24 3.71
C HIS A 278 9.63 -23.15 3.10
N ASP A 279 9.95 -24.23 3.81
CA ASP A 279 10.82 -25.32 3.38
C ASP A 279 10.71 -26.47 4.38
N ALA A 280 10.12 -27.60 3.98
CA ALA A 280 10.22 -28.86 4.76
C ALA A 280 9.75 -30.14 4.03
N ALA A 281 8.89 -30.05 3.00
CA ALA A 281 8.28 -31.25 2.40
C ALA A 281 8.72 -31.55 0.94
N ASP A 282 9.32 -30.60 0.23
CA ASP A 282 9.79 -30.81 -1.14
C ASP A 282 11.29 -31.10 -1.18
N ALA A 283 11.71 -31.97 -2.11
CA ALA A 283 13.09 -32.40 -2.29
C ALA A 283 14.06 -31.30 -2.78
N ASP A 284 13.57 -30.07 -3.04
CA ASP A 284 14.32 -28.93 -3.57
C ASP A 284 13.97 -27.63 -2.80
N PRO A 285 14.71 -27.29 -1.72
CA PRO A 285 14.48 -26.06 -0.98
C PRO A 285 14.78 -24.80 -1.82
N ASP A 286 14.06 -23.70 -1.63
CA ASP A 286 14.28 -22.48 -2.42
C ASP A 286 15.46 -21.66 -1.86
N PRO A 287 16.68 -21.68 -2.47
CA PRO A 287 17.84 -20.96 -1.94
C PRO A 287 17.64 -19.44 -1.80
N ARG A 288 16.67 -18.85 -2.51
CA ARG A 288 16.33 -17.43 -2.40
C ARG A 288 15.83 -17.07 -1.00
N ILE A 289 15.25 -18.02 -0.27
CA ILE A 289 14.77 -17.81 1.11
C ILE A 289 15.95 -17.55 2.04
N ARG A 290 16.98 -18.40 2.00
CA ARG A 290 18.22 -18.21 2.79
C ARG A 290 18.85 -16.86 2.47
N GLN A 291 18.96 -16.52 1.19
CA GLN A 291 19.57 -15.26 0.75
C GLN A 291 18.79 -14.05 1.28
N ALA A 292 17.46 -14.05 1.17
CA ALA A 292 16.62 -12.94 1.63
C ALA A 292 16.64 -12.77 3.15
N VAL A 293 16.61 -13.88 3.90
CA VAL A 293 16.74 -13.86 5.36
C VAL A 293 18.13 -13.36 5.76
N GLY A 294 19.19 -13.85 5.11
CA GLY A 294 20.57 -13.42 5.39
C GLY A 294 20.81 -11.95 5.09
N GLU A 295 20.26 -11.42 4.00
CA GLU A 295 20.36 -10.00 3.68
C GLU A 295 19.62 -9.12 4.70
N LEU A 296 18.39 -9.47 5.07
CA LEU A 296 17.64 -8.75 6.11
C LEU A 296 18.39 -8.82 7.45
N TYR A 297 18.88 -10.02 7.82
CA TYR A 297 19.63 -10.25 9.04
C TYR A 297 20.88 -9.35 9.11
N ALA A 298 21.73 -9.40 8.08
CA ALA A 298 22.94 -8.60 8.01
C ALA A 298 22.66 -7.10 8.03
N PHE A 299 21.62 -6.67 7.32
CA PHE A 299 21.19 -5.28 7.35
C PHE A 299 20.76 -4.85 8.76
N ILE A 300 19.87 -5.59 9.41
CA ILE A 300 19.37 -5.21 10.73
C ILE A 300 20.46 -5.26 11.79
N MET A 301 21.18 -6.38 11.87
CA MET A 301 22.15 -6.66 12.93
C MET A 301 23.47 -5.90 12.73
N GLY A 302 23.99 -5.86 11.50
CA GLY A 302 25.28 -5.24 11.20
C GLY A 302 25.20 -3.76 10.85
N THR A 303 24.08 -3.28 10.30
CA THR A 303 23.98 -1.90 9.80
C THR A 303 22.96 -1.07 10.58
N TYR A 304 21.70 -1.51 10.68
CA TYR A 304 20.60 -0.69 11.15
C TYR A 304 20.68 -0.38 12.64
N LEU A 305 20.68 -1.41 13.48
CA LEU A 305 20.66 -1.26 14.94
C LEU A 305 21.87 -0.47 15.47
N PRO A 306 23.13 -0.82 15.13
CA PRO A 306 24.29 -0.08 15.65
C PRO A 306 24.39 1.34 15.10
N SER A 307 23.91 1.60 13.87
CA SER A 307 23.94 2.95 13.29
C SER A 307 22.83 3.83 13.85
N ARG A 308 21.60 3.32 13.97
CA ARG A 308 20.43 4.10 14.41
C ARG A 308 20.43 4.32 15.93
N TYR A 309 20.76 3.29 16.70
CA TYR A 309 20.64 3.26 18.16
C TYR A 309 21.98 2.90 18.86
N PRO A 310 23.05 3.70 18.69
CA PRO A 310 24.38 3.39 19.20
C PRO A 310 24.47 3.33 20.75
N THR A 311 23.49 3.90 21.46
CA THR A 311 23.36 3.79 22.91
C THR A 311 22.83 2.45 23.37
N MET A 312 22.10 1.73 22.51
CA MET A 312 21.53 0.41 22.79
C MET A 312 22.35 -0.72 22.17
N PHE A 313 22.99 -0.46 21.02
CA PHE A 313 23.71 -1.49 20.28
C PHE A 313 25.10 -1.01 19.85
N SER A 314 26.09 -1.89 19.88
CA SER A 314 27.43 -1.62 19.33
C SER A 314 27.98 -2.82 18.59
N LEU A 315 28.85 -2.57 17.62
CA LEU A 315 29.64 -3.62 17.00
C LEU A 315 30.90 -3.87 17.82
N SER A 316 31.20 -5.14 18.07
CA SER A 316 32.46 -5.59 18.64
C SER A 316 33.19 -6.46 17.62
N HIS A 317 34.49 -6.21 17.47
CA HIS A 317 35.34 -6.87 16.50
C HIS A 317 36.28 -7.85 17.21
N SER A 318 36.22 -9.12 16.82
CA SER A 318 37.27 -10.09 17.10
C SER A 318 38.11 -10.31 15.83
N ASN A 319 39.29 -10.92 15.95
CA ASN A 319 40.16 -11.20 14.80
C ASN A 319 39.52 -12.09 13.71
N LYS A 320 38.35 -12.72 13.97
CA LYS A 320 37.69 -13.66 13.06
C LYS A 320 36.19 -13.40 12.84
N SER A 321 35.54 -12.53 13.61
CA SER A 321 34.11 -12.28 13.49
C SER A 321 33.72 -10.91 14.04
N VAL A 322 32.66 -10.35 13.47
CA VAL A 322 31.98 -9.15 13.97
C VAL A 322 30.69 -9.59 14.66
N VAL A 323 30.45 -9.07 15.85
CA VAL A 323 29.23 -9.34 16.61
C VAL A 323 28.54 -8.02 16.98
N LEU A 324 27.22 -8.04 16.98
CA LEU A 324 26.39 -7.02 17.58
C LEU A 324 26.25 -7.30 19.08
N GLU A 325 26.66 -6.35 19.89
CA GLU A 325 26.40 -6.32 21.33
C GLU A 325 25.10 -5.55 21.59
N ASN A 326 24.13 -6.21 22.22
CA ASN A 326 22.92 -5.58 22.74
C ASN A 326 23.16 -5.14 24.18
N LYS A 327 23.42 -3.85 24.38
CA LYS A 327 23.75 -3.28 25.70
C LYS A 327 22.58 -3.30 26.68
N VAL A 328 21.36 -3.49 26.20
CA VAL A 328 20.15 -3.53 27.04
C VAL A 328 19.97 -4.90 27.69
N THR A 329 20.23 -5.98 26.93
CA THR A 329 20.11 -7.36 27.42
C THR A 329 21.44 -7.94 27.90
N GLY A 330 22.58 -7.40 27.44
CA GLY A 330 23.92 -7.96 27.66
C GLY A 330 24.30 -9.07 26.69
N GLU A 331 23.43 -9.40 25.74
CA GLU A 331 23.64 -10.49 24.78
C GLU A 331 24.46 -10.05 23.56
N THR A 332 25.14 -11.01 22.93
CA THR A 332 25.91 -10.78 21.70
C THR A 332 25.48 -11.71 20.59
N TYR A 333 25.37 -11.20 19.37
CA TYR A 333 24.90 -11.94 18.20
C TYR A 333 25.85 -11.74 17.00
N PRO A 334 26.08 -12.75 16.16
CA PRO A 334 26.83 -12.54 14.91
C PRO A 334 26.08 -11.57 13.99
N VAL A 335 26.79 -10.75 13.22
CA VAL A 335 26.13 -9.81 12.28
C VAL A 335 25.77 -10.45 10.95
N ASP A 336 26.42 -11.54 10.58
CA ASP A 336 26.16 -12.28 9.34
C ASP A 336 25.73 -13.72 9.65
N MET A 337 24.96 -14.31 8.73
CA MET A 337 24.73 -15.75 8.74
C MET A 337 26.00 -16.46 8.25
N ASP A 338 26.58 -17.32 9.08
CA ASP A 338 27.85 -18.01 8.76
C ASP A 338 27.78 -18.81 7.44
N GLU A 339 28.86 -18.74 6.63
CA GLU A 339 29.02 -19.47 5.37
C GLU A 339 29.92 -20.72 5.49
N GLY A 340 30.44 -21.02 6.69
CA GLY A 340 31.39 -22.10 6.90
C GLY A 340 30.91 -23.50 6.47
N GLU A 341 31.82 -24.26 5.85
CA GLU A 341 31.65 -25.69 5.52
C GLU A 341 31.47 -26.51 6.79
N GLY A 342 30.22 -26.84 7.13
CA GLY A 342 29.92 -27.91 8.08
C GLY A 342 28.59 -27.81 8.82
N GLN A 343 28.09 -26.60 9.11
CA GLN A 343 26.79 -26.36 9.78
C GLN A 343 26.55 -24.85 9.97
N GLY A 344 26.63 -24.05 8.91
CA GLY A 344 26.30 -22.60 8.98
C GLY A 344 24.96 -22.34 9.68
N GLN A 345 24.79 -21.15 10.27
CA GLN A 345 23.58 -20.85 11.05
C GLN A 345 22.29 -21.17 10.27
N PRO A 346 21.39 -22.01 10.80
CA PRO A 346 20.12 -22.32 10.15
C PRO A 346 19.27 -21.06 9.95
N ILE A 347 18.48 -20.99 8.86
CA ILE A 347 17.54 -19.88 8.59
C ILE A 347 16.68 -19.59 9.84
N LEU A 348 16.19 -20.64 10.50
CA LEU A 348 15.41 -20.53 11.74
C LEU A 348 16.19 -19.87 12.88
N LYS A 349 17.50 -20.08 12.99
CA LYS A 349 18.32 -19.43 14.03
C LYS A 349 18.49 -17.94 13.75
N ALA A 350 18.64 -17.54 12.49
CA ALA A 350 18.68 -16.11 12.12
C ALA A 350 17.34 -15.42 12.41
N LEU A 351 16.21 -16.05 12.08
CA LEU A 351 14.87 -15.55 12.39
C LEU A 351 14.59 -15.48 13.90
N GLU A 352 15.11 -16.45 14.65
CA GLU A 352 15.07 -16.45 16.11
C GLU A 352 15.81 -15.25 16.68
N ILE A 353 17.07 -15.05 16.28
CA ILE A 353 17.90 -13.93 16.76
C ILE A 353 17.25 -12.59 16.40
N LEU A 354 16.73 -12.43 15.18
CA LEU A 354 15.97 -11.23 14.79
C LEU A 354 14.79 -10.99 15.74
N GLY A 355 14.00 -12.03 16.00
CA GLY A 355 12.85 -11.96 16.89
C GLY A 355 13.18 -11.72 18.36
N GLN A 356 14.39 -12.07 18.81
CA GLN A 356 14.87 -11.85 20.18
C GLN A 356 15.65 -10.53 20.34
N THR A 357 15.99 -9.86 19.24
CA THR A 357 16.74 -8.58 19.27
C THR A 357 15.85 -7.40 18.92
N VAL A 358 14.84 -7.61 18.07
CA VAL A 358 13.99 -6.55 17.52
C VAL A 358 12.53 -6.79 17.86
N ASP A 359 11.89 -5.74 18.36
CA ASP A 359 10.45 -5.69 18.62
C ASP A 359 9.65 -5.38 17.35
N GLU A 360 9.87 -6.15 16.30
CA GLU A 360 9.13 -6.09 15.04
C GLU A 360 8.87 -7.52 14.59
N ASP A 361 7.67 -7.75 14.07
CA ASP A 361 7.35 -9.00 13.41
C ASP A 361 7.65 -8.87 11.93
N PHE A 362 8.54 -9.72 11.40
CA PHE A 362 8.99 -9.67 10.01
C PHE A 362 8.40 -10.82 9.20
N LEU A 363 7.77 -10.47 8.08
CA LEU A 363 7.27 -11.38 7.05
C LEU A 363 8.05 -11.13 5.75
N ILE A 364 8.75 -12.16 5.29
CA ILE A 364 9.63 -12.10 4.12
C ILE A 364 8.91 -12.73 2.94
N LEU A 365 8.72 -11.94 1.89
CA LEU A 365 7.95 -12.28 0.72
C LEU A 365 8.87 -12.40 -0.50
N LEU A 366 8.72 -13.49 -1.24
CA LEU A 366 9.47 -13.72 -2.48
C LEU A 366 8.53 -13.73 -3.69
N PRO A 367 9.02 -13.31 -4.87
CA PRO A 367 8.29 -13.53 -6.11
C PRO A 367 8.20 -15.03 -6.41
N GLU A 368 7.02 -15.47 -6.80
CA GLU A 368 6.74 -16.85 -7.16
C GLU A 368 7.62 -17.32 -8.34
N ARG A 369 8.04 -18.59 -8.31
CA ARG A 369 8.72 -19.22 -9.46
C ARG A 369 7.68 -19.57 -10.52
N THR A 370 7.96 -19.29 -11.78
CA THR A 370 7.22 -19.91 -12.90
C THR A 370 7.54 -21.41 -12.90
N ARG A 371 6.61 -22.25 -12.43
CA ARG A 371 6.85 -23.68 -12.14
C ARG A 371 6.68 -24.62 -13.34
N THR A 372 6.17 -24.19 -14.49
CA THR A 372 5.94 -25.12 -15.62
C THR A 372 6.90 -24.85 -16.80
N PRO A 373 7.50 -25.89 -17.42
CA PRO A 373 8.30 -25.76 -18.65
C PRO A 373 7.50 -25.15 -19.81
N HIS A 374 6.18 -25.38 -19.84
CA HIS A 374 5.28 -24.78 -20.83
C HIS A 374 5.07 -23.27 -20.63
N GLU A 375 5.27 -22.76 -19.40
CA GLU A 375 5.32 -21.32 -19.09
C GLU A 375 6.75 -20.78 -18.99
N ALA A 376 7.78 -21.63 -19.00
CA ALA A 376 9.18 -21.22 -18.89
C ALA A 376 9.71 -20.49 -20.14
N HIS A 377 8.98 -20.52 -21.26
CA HIS A 377 9.19 -19.58 -22.36
C HIS A 377 8.78 -18.14 -22.00
N ARG A 378 8.06 -17.94 -20.88
CA ARG A 378 7.76 -16.62 -20.34
C ARG A 378 8.83 -16.20 -19.35
N ASN A 379 9.88 -15.60 -19.90
CA ASN A 379 10.44 -14.37 -19.31
C ASN A 379 9.43 -13.18 -19.43
N ASP A 380 8.14 -13.46 -19.58
CA ASP A 380 7.06 -12.56 -19.98
C ASP A 380 6.01 -12.36 -18.86
N ILE A 381 6.36 -12.48 -17.57
CA ILE A 381 5.54 -11.76 -16.58
C ILE A 381 5.91 -10.30 -16.76
N PRO A 382 5.00 -9.43 -17.25
CA PRO A 382 5.33 -8.02 -17.41
C PRO A 382 5.76 -7.47 -16.06
N LYS A 383 6.88 -6.74 -16.05
CA LYS A 383 7.38 -6.08 -14.84
C LYS A 383 6.25 -5.29 -14.18
N GLY A 384 5.96 -5.58 -12.91
CA GLY A 384 4.83 -4.98 -12.20
C GLY A 384 3.59 -5.88 -12.05
N GLU A 385 3.66 -7.14 -12.48
CA GLU A 385 2.63 -8.16 -12.31
C GLU A 385 3.08 -9.39 -11.50
N GLU A 386 4.29 -9.35 -10.93
CA GLU A 386 4.82 -10.42 -10.09
C GLU A 386 3.92 -10.67 -8.88
N LYS A 387 3.63 -11.96 -8.62
CA LYS A 387 2.90 -12.40 -7.43
C LYS A 387 3.89 -12.82 -6.36
N TYR A 388 3.61 -12.43 -5.13
CA TYR A 388 4.45 -12.70 -3.97
C TYR A 388 3.78 -13.72 -3.04
N PHE A 389 4.60 -14.60 -2.46
CA PHE A 389 4.19 -15.56 -1.44
C PHE A 389 4.99 -15.37 -0.14
N LEU A 390 4.43 -15.80 0.99
CA LEU A 390 5.12 -15.78 2.28
C LEU A 390 6.16 -16.88 2.37
N ALA A 391 7.42 -16.49 2.30
CA ALA A 391 8.56 -17.40 2.24
C ALA A 391 9.14 -17.71 3.61
N ALA A 392 9.18 -16.74 4.52
CA ALA A 392 9.65 -16.93 5.88
C ALA A 392 9.09 -15.85 6.80
N TYR A 393 9.07 -16.10 8.10
CA TYR A 393 8.67 -15.10 9.09
C TYR A 393 9.29 -15.33 10.47
N THR A 394 9.34 -14.24 11.23
CA THR A 394 9.50 -14.21 12.69
C THR A 394 8.40 -13.31 13.24
N THR A 395 7.36 -13.90 13.85
CA THR A 395 6.08 -13.25 14.14
C THR A 395 5.57 -13.65 15.53
N TYR A 396 5.71 -12.76 16.49
CA TYR A 396 5.36 -12.99 17.89
C TYR A 396 4.08 -12.28 18.31
N PHE A 397 3.65 -11.22 17.65
CA PHE A 397 2.43 -10.52 18.04
C PHE A 397 1.39 -10.51 16.90
N PRO A 398 1.00 -11.68 16.34
CA PRO A 398 -0.04 -11.72 15.32
C PRO A 398 -1.39 -11.26 15.89
N SER A 399 -2.27 -10.79 15.00
CA SER A 399 -3.59 -10.25 15.34
C SER A 399 -4.71 -11.15 14.86
N GLY A 400 -5.02 -12.19 15.62
CA GLY A 400 -6.13 -13.11 15.36
C GLY A 400 -5.89 -14.07 14.19
N PHE A 401 -4.63 -14.41 13.91
CA PHE A 401 -4.30 -15.40 12.89
C PHE A 401 -3.07 -16.22 13.28
N ASP A 402 -3.07 -17.49 12.88
CA ASP A 402 -1.92 -18.38 13.05
C ASP A 402 -0.96 -18.20 11.85
N PRO A 403 0.26 -17.68 12.03
CA PRO A 403 1.22 -17.45 10.95
C PRO A 403 1.56 -18.72 10.15
N ARG A 404 1.50 -19.90 10.78
CA ARG A 404 1.81 -21.19 10.12
C ARG A 404 0.87 -21.46 8.95
N THR A 405 -0.40 -21.10 9.12
CA THR A 405 -1.45 -21.29 8.09
C THR A 405 -1.28 -20.35 6.90
N LYS A 406 -0.43 -19.32 7.02
CA LYS A 406 -0.19 -18.31 5.99
C LYS A 406 1.09 -18.56 5.19
N LEU A 407 1.97 -19.42 5.71
CA LEU A 407 3.25 -19.75 5.10
C LEU A 407 3.06 -20.43 3.73
N GLY A 408 3.83 -20.02 2.72
CA GLY A 408 3.73 -20.51 1.35
C GLY A 408 2.56 -19.93 0.54
N LEU A 409 1.60 -19.25 1.18
CA LEU A 409 0.44 -18.69 0.48
C LEU A 409 0.80 -17.38 -0.24
N ARG A 410 0.12 -17.13 -1.37
CA ARG A 410 0.15 -15.84 -2.07
C ARG A 410 -0.59 -14.76 -1.27
N LEU A 411 -0.28 -13.49 -1.52
CA LEU A 411 -0.97 -12.34 -0.89
C LEU A 411 -2.49 -12.46 -0.93
N ALA A 412 -3.08 -12.83 -2.08
CA ALA A 412 -4.53 -12.98 -2.21
C ALA A 412 -5.10 -14.06 -1.28
N ALA A 413 -4.45 -15.23 -1.20
CA ALA A 413 -4.88 -16.33 -0.34
C ALA A 413 -4.70 -16.01 1.15
N ILE A 414 -3.62 -15.31 1.53
CA ILE A 414 -3.41 -14.83 2.90
C ILE A 414 -4.58 -13.93 3.35
N HIS A 415 -5.05 -13.07 2.45
CA HIS A 415 -6.10 -12.09 2.71
C HIS A 415 -7.52 -12.58 2.37
N GLY A 416 -7.70 -13.85 1.99
CA GLY A 416 -9.01 -14.43 1.67
C GLY A 416 -10.11 -14.14 2.71
N PRO A 417 -9.82 -14.21 4.02
CA PRO A 417 -10.81 -13.90 5.06
C PRO A 417 -11.22 -12.44 5.16
N VAL A 418 -10.53 -11.50 4.49
CA VAL A 418 -10.77 -10.05 4.61
C VAL A 418 -11.92 -9.64 3.67
N PRO A 419 -13.06 -9.16 4.20
CA PRO A 419 -14.19 -8.76 3.36
C PRO A 419 -13.80 -7.68 2.35
N GLY A 420 -14.22 -7.87 1.10
CA GLY A 420 -13.98 -6.92 0.00
C GLY A 420 -12.52 -6.82 -0.47
N TYR A 421 -11.61 -7.67 0.02
CA TYR A 421 -10.21 -7.65 -0.42
C TYR A 421 -10.07 -7.95 -1.91
N GLN A 422 -10.65 -9.05 -2.39
CA GLN A 422 -10.57 -9.48 -3.79
C GLN A 422 -11.10 -8.39 -4.74
N ASP A 423 -12.27 -7.83 -4.43
CA ASP A 423 -12.92 -6.85 -5.29
C ASP A 423 -12.26 -5.47 -5.28
N LYS A 424 -11.70 -5.04 -4.13
CA LYS A 424 -11.28 -3.63 -3.94
C LYS A 424 -9.79 -3.44 -3.81
N LEU A 425 -9.04 -4.43 -3.30
CA LEU A 425 -7.63 -4.27 -2.97
C LEU A 425 -6.70 -5.14 -3.78
N GLU A 426 -7.02 -6.41 -4.05
CA GLU A 426 -6.08 -7.41 -4.60
C GLU A 426 -5.27 -6.86 -5.77
N ARG A 427 -5.95 -6.40 -6.84
CA ARG A 427 -5.29 -5.90 -8.04
C ARG A 427 -4.41 -4.68 -7.77
N SER A 428 -4.81 -3.81 -6.84
CA SER A 428 -4.02 -2.63 -6.46
C SER A 428 -2.82 -2.99 -5.59
N MET A 429 -3.00 -3.96 -4.69
CA MET A 429 -1.98 -4.46 -3.77
C MET A 429 -0.87 -5.17 -4.53
N ASP A 430 -1.22 -6.10 -5.42
CA ASP A 430 -0.24 -6.84 -6.22
C ASP A 430 0.62 -5.91 -7.06
N ARG A 431 -0.01 -4.97 -7.78
CA ARG A 431 0.71 -3.97 -8.57
C ARG A 431 1.60 -3.09 -7.70
N PHE A 432 1.17 -2.77 -6.48
CA PHE A 432 1.96 -1.96 -5.57
C PHE A 432 3.20 -2.73 -5.09
N PHE A 433 3.01 -3.96 -4.58
CA PHE A 433 4.09 -4.83 -4.11
C PHE A 433 5.11 -5.09 -5.21
N ALA A 434 4.67 -5.36 -6.44
CA ALA A 434 5.56 -5.53 -7.59
C ALA A 434 6.40 -4.27 -7.92
N ARG A 435 5.90 -3.06 -7.61
CA ARG A 435 6.55 -1.79 -7.95
C ARG A 435 7.31 -1.10 -6.84
N VAL A 436 7.22 -1.56 -5.58
CA VAL A 436 7.99 -0.97 -4.48
C VAL A 436 9.47 -0.92 -4.89
N GLU A 437 10.08 0.26 -4.85
CA GLU A 437 11.48 0.44 -5.24
C GLU A 437 12.40 0.25 -4.04
N VAL A 438 13.64 -0.16 -4.30
CA VAL A 438 14.70 -0.19 -3.28
C VAL A 438 14.89 1.21 -2.69
N GLY A 439 15.05 1.28 -1.37
CA GLY A 439 15.22 2.54 -0.64
C GLY A 439 13.94 3.30 -0.35
N LYS A 440 12.79 2.93 -0.95
CA LYS A 440 11.47 3.44 -0.54
C LYS A 440 10.88 2.54 0.54
N VAL A 441 10.61 3.13 1.70
CA VAL A 441 9.87 2.49 2.78
C VAL A 441 8.49 3.12 2.85
N VAL A 442 7.44 2.30 2.81
CA VAL A 442 6.08 2.76 3.06
C VAL A 442 5.56 2.21 4.37
N ALA A 443 4.66 2.97 4.99
CA ALA A 443 4.01 2.60 6.22
C ALA A 443 2.51 2.93 6.20
N ARG A 444 1.75 2.16 6.96
CA ARG A 444 0.33 2.41 7.28
C ARG A 444 0.06 1.98 8.71
N VAL A 445 -1.10 2.37 9.23
CA VAL A 445 -1.58 1.88 10.52
C VAL A 445 -2.89 1.11 10.30
N ASN A 446 -2.93 -0.13 10.79
CA ASN A 446 -4.15 -0.90 10.95
C ASN A 446 -4.59 -0.84 12.42
N TRP A 447 -5.89 -0.97 12.69
CA TRP A 447 -6.40 -0.95 14.07
C TRP A 447 -7.60 -1.88 14.27
N SER A 448 -7.80 -2.31 15.50
CA SER A 448 -8.96 -3.05 16.01
C SER A 448 -9.15 -2.77 17.50
N ILE A 449 -10.28 -3.17 18.06
CA ILE A 449 -10.43 -3.32 19.52
C ILE A 449 -10.24 -4.80 19.85
N THR A 450 -9.57 -5.06 20.96
CA THR A 450 -9.31 -6.39 21.48
C THR A 450 -9.72 -6.44 22.94
N THR A 451 -10.55 -7.41 23.29
CA THR A 451 -10.99 -7.73 24.65
C THR A 451 -10.19 -8.94 25.13
N GLU A 452 -9.67 -8.92 26.36
CA GLU A 452 -9.06 -10.08 27.03
C GLU A 452 -7.85 -10.70 26.32
N THR A 453 -7.23 -9.99 25.37
CA THR A 453 -6.14 -10.53 24.54
C THR A 453 -4.87 -9.69 24.67
N GLY A 454 -3.77 -10.35 25.03
CA GLY A 454 -2.45 -9.76 25.10
C GLY A 454 -1.84 -9.47 23.72
N LEU A 455 -0.53 -9.21 23.68
CA LEU A 455 0.18 -8.93 22.43
C LEU A 455 0.20 -10.14 21.48
N PHE A 456 0.34 -11.36 22.02
CA PHE A 456 0.26 -12.62 21.28
C PHE A 456 -1.19 -13.07 21.11
N ALA A 457 -1.73 -12.94 19.89
CA ALA A 457 -3.08 -13.38 19.55
C ALA A 457 -3.05 -14.26 18.28
N ALA A 458 -2.36 -15.41 18.35
CA ALA A 458 -2.22 -16.30 17.20
C ALA A 458 -3.46 -17.17 16.92
N PHE A 459 -4.31 -17.40 17.92
CA PHE A 459 -5.36 -18.41 17.87
C PHE A 459 -6.78 -17.81 17.94
N GLY A 460 -6.96 -16.66 17.28
CA GLY A 460 -8.26 -15.97 17.21
C GLY A 460 -8.37 -14.80 18.19
N GLY A 461 -9.60 -14.44 18.56
CA GLY A 461 -9.88 -13.38 19.53
C GLY A 461 -9.86 -11.94 18.98
N VAL A 462 -9.21 -11.68 17.83
CA VAL A 462 -9.13 -10.33 17.24
C VAL A 462 -9.97 -10.16 15.98
N HIS A 463 -10.18 -11.23 15.22
CA HIS A 463 -10.96 -11.23 14.00
C HIS A 463 -12.14 -12.21 14.10
N GLY A 464 -13.22 -11.92 13.37
CA GLY A 464 -14.35 -12.83 13.25
C GLY A 464 -13.91 -14.10 12.53
N GLU A 465 -14.18 -15.25 13.14
CA GLU A 465 -13.96 -16.55 12.51
C GLU A 465 -15.22 -16.97 11.77
N THR A 466 -15.07 -17.48 10.55
CA THR A 466 -16.14 -18.16 9.84
C THR A 466 -15.95 -19.65 10.09
N SER A 467 -16.92 -20.31 10.70
CA SER A 467 -16.97 -21.77 10.76
C SER A 467 -17.65 -22.31 9.52
N THR A 468 -16.92 -23.10 8.74
CA THR A 468 -17.51 -23.95 7.71
C THR A 468 -18.08 -25.20 8.38
N SER A 469 -19.40 -25.35 8.34
CA SER A 469 -20.08 -26.58 8.74
C SER A 469 -20.65 -27.26 7.50
N THR A 470 -20.31 -28.54 7.29
CA THR A 470 -20.92 -29.33 6.21
C THR A 470 -22.21 -29.94 6.73
N THR A 471 -23.36 -29.44 6.26
CA THR A 471 -24.67 -30.05 6.54
C THR A 471 -25.26 -30.53 5.23
N GLY A 472 -25.49 -31.84 5.09
CA GLY A 472 -26.11 -32.39 3.88
C GLY A 472 -25.27 -32.35 2.59
N GLY A 473 -23.95 -32.21 2.68
CA GLY A 473 -23.05 -32.15 1.51
C GLY A 473 -22.86 -30.76 0.91
N GLU A 474 -23.52 -29.74 1.47
CA GLU A 474 -23.26 -28.33 1.18
C GLU A 474 -22.36 -27.75 2.28
N GLU A 475 -21.31 -27.04 1.88
CA GLU A 475 -20.50 -26.23 2.79
C GLU A 475 -21.29 -24.97 3.14
N ILE A 476 -21.77 -24.90 4.39
CA ILE A 476 -22.41 -23.70 4.91
C ILE A 476 -21.37 -22.94 5.71
N GLU A 477 -20.91 -21.82 5.15
CA GLU A 477 -20.16 -20.81 5.88
C GLU A 477 -21.11 -20.08 6.84
N SER A 478 -20.87 -20.24 8.13
CA SER A 478 -21.56 -19.49 9.19
C SER A 478 -20.54 -18.77 10.04
N ALA A 479 -20.91 -17.63 10.64
CA ALA A 479 -20.06 -17.02 11.66
C ALA A 479 -19.83 -18.06 12.77
N ALA A 480 -18.58 -18.30 13.15
CA ALA A 480 -18.25 -19.20 14.24
C ALA A 480 -19.04 -18.78 15.49
N ALA A 481 -19.95 -19.65 15.92
CA ALA A 481 -20.67 -19.48 17.17
C ALA A 481 -19.64 -19.53 18.31
N GLY A 482 -19.43 -18.42 19.02
CA GLY A 482 -18.38 -18.43 20.05
C GLY A 482 -18.21 -17.22 20.96
N SER A 483 -18.92 -16.11 20.80
CA SER A 483 -18.95 -15.10 21.85
C SER A 483 -20.25 -14.32 21.79
N GLU A 484 -21.02 -14.40 22.88
CA GLU A 484 -22.19 -13.55 23.10
C GLU A 484 -21.78 -12.08 23.03
N GLU A 485 -22.70 -11.23 22.55
CA GLU A 485 -22.49 -9.78 22.56
C GLU A 485 -22.28 -9.33 24.02
N ILE A 486 -21.27 -8.50 24.24
CA ILE A 486 -21.00 -7.94 25.57
C ILE A 486 -22.09 -6.91 25.84
N GLU A 487 -22.86 -7.11 26.91
CA GLU A 487 -23.90 -6.17 27.32
C GLU A 487 -23.31 -4.79 27.65
N ALA A 488 -24.03 -3.73 27.29
CA ALA A 488 -23.64 -2.38 27.62
C ALA A 488 -23.50 -2.20 29.14
N GLY A 489 -22.34 -1.73 29.60
CA GLY A 489 -22.02 -1.61 31.02
C GLY A 489 -21.33 -2.82 31.64
N MET A 490 -21.23 -3.95 30.92
CA MET A 490 -20.52 -5.16 31.36
C MET A 490 -19.13 -5.32 30.72
N LEU A 491 -18.60 -4.27 30.10
CA LEU A 491 -17.26 -4.29 29.49
C LEU A 491 -16.19 -4.40 30.59
N ASP A 492 -15.32 -5.40 30.49
CA ASP A 492 -14.06 -5.38 31.23
C ASP A 492 -13.12 -4.34 30.61
N VAL A 493 -13.14 -3.14 31.18
CA VAL A 493 -12.36 -1.99 30.69
C VAL A 493 -10.86 -2.25 30.83
N ASP A 494 -10.45 -2.95 31.89
CA ASP A 494 -9.03 -3.14 32.23
C ASP A 494 -8.34 -4.07 31.23
N SER A 495 -9.07 -5.03 30.66
CA SER A 495 -8.57 -5.95 29.63
C SER A 495 -8.95 -5.55 28.20
N THR A 496 -9.61 -4.40 27.99
CA THR A 496 -10.00 -3.93 26.65
C THR A 496 -9.10 -2.80 26.17
N VAL A 497 -8.47 -3.02 25.01
CA VAL A 497 -7.50 -2.08 24.43
C VAL A 497 -7.81 -1.74 22.97
N LEU A 498 -7.44 -0.53 22.57
CA LEU A 498 -7.23 -0.18 21.18
C LEU A 498 -5.91 -0.81 20.72
N ARG A 499 -5.99 -1.78 19.82
CA ARG A 499 -4.82 -2.41 19.20
C ARG A 499 -4.51 -1.73 17.87
N CYS A 500 -3.27 -1.26 17.70
CA CYS A 500 -2.80 -0.65 16.46
C CYS A 500 -1.53 -1.34 15.95
N GLU A 501 -1.49 -1.64 14.67
CA GLU A 501 -0.31 -2.19 14.00
C GLU A 501 0.27 -1.13 13.07
N ARG A 502 1.49 -0.67 13.39
CA ARG A 502 2.29 0.13 12.48
C ARG A 502 2.97 -0.83 11.49
N GLN A 503 2.42 -0.91 10.29
CA GLN A 503 2.87 -1.83 9.26
C GLN A 503 3.82 -1.11 8.32
N THR A 504 4.97 -1.70 8.02
CA THR A 504 5.93 -1.19 7.04
C THR A 504 6.15 -2.19 5.91
N LEU A 505 6.48 -1.70 4.73
CA LEU A 505 6.86 -2.51 3.58
C LEU A 505 8.04 -1.86 2.86
N HIS A 506 9.09 -2.64 2.62
CA HIS A 506 10.24 -2.21 1.83
C HIS A 506 10.83 -3.37 1.01
N ARG A 507 11.63 -3.01 0.00
CA ARG A 507 12.36 -3.98 -0.82
C ARG A 507 13.83 -4.03 -0.45
N LEU A 508 14.35 -5.25 -0.25
CA LEU A 508 15.77 -5.47 0.00
C LEU A 508 16.61 -5.15 -1.28
N PRO A 509 17.75 -4.45 -1.16
CA PRO A 509 18.56 -4.05 -2.30
C PRO A 509 19.15 -5.16 -3.16
N GLN A 510 19.56 -6.29 -2.58
CA GLN A 510 20.29 -7.35 -3.29
C GLN A 510 19.33 -8.42 -3.81
N THR A 511 18.61 -9.09 -2.91
CA THR A 511 17.70 -10.19 -3.24
C THR A 511 16.39 -9.74 -3.85
N LYS A 512 16.07 -8.43 -3.73
CA LYS A 512 14.79 -7.83 -4.14
C LYS A 512 13.58 -8.43 -3.44
N ALA A 513 13.76 -9.20 -2.37
CA ALA A 513 12.68 -9.67 -1.53
C ALA A 513 11.93 -8.48 -0.92
N LEU A 514 10.63 -8.67 -0.65
CA LEU A 514 9.84 -7.69 0.07
C LEU A 514 9.78 -8.08 1.54
N VAL A 515 10.01 -7.13 2.42
CA VAL A 515 9.87 -7.30 3.86
C VAL A 515 8.68 -6.48 4.30
N PHE A 516 7.62 -7.20 4.69
CA PHE A 516 6.49 -6.63 5.40
C PHE A 516 6.76 -6.80 6.89
N ALA A 517 6.81 -5.70 7.64
CA ALA A 517 6.99 -5.75 9.08
C ALA A 517 5.83 -5.07 9.78
N PHE A 518 5.54 -5.46 11.02
CA PHE A 518 4.62 -4.69 11.83
C PHE A 518 5.03 -4.63 13.30
N HIS A 519 4.78 -3.44 13.87
CA HIS A 519 4.87 -3.18 15.30
C HIS A 519 3.48 -3.10 15.90
N THR A 520 3.21 -3.92 16.90
CA THR A 520 1.93 -3.93 17.62
C THR A 520 1.99 -3.05 18.86
N TYR A 521 1.10 -2.06 18.89
CA TYR A 521 0.80 -1.21 20.04
C TYR A 521 -0.58 -1.55 20.62
N THR A 522 -0.69 -1.50 21.94
CA THR A 522 -1.96 -1.60 22.68
C THR A 522 -2.12 -0.37 23.55
N TYR A 523 -3.31 0.24 23.52
CA TYR A 523 -3.66 1.40 24.35
C TYR A 523 -4.91 1.08 25.16
N PRO A 524 -4.88 1.16 26.49
CA PRO A 524 -6.08 1.02 27.31
C PRO A 524 -7.18 1.98 26.83
N LEU A 525 -8.43 1.50 26.76
CA LEU A 525 -9.54 2.35 26.33
C LEU A 525 -9.74 3.55 27.27
N GLN A 526 -9.46 3.39 28.56
CA GLN A 526 -9.49 4.49 29.52
C GLN A 526 -8.58 5.65 29.08
N THR A 527 -7.37 5.37 28.59
CA THR A 527 -6.46 6.40 28.07
C THR A 527 -7.06 7.16 26.89
N ILE A 528 -7.73 6.46 25.96
CA ILE A 528 -8.39 7.11 24.81
C ILE A 528 -9.54 8.02 25.27
N LYS A 529 -10.27 7.58 26.31
CA LYS A 529 -11.36 8.35 26.92
C LYS A 529 -10.81 9.60 27.64
N ASP A 530 -9.76 9.44 28.42
CA ASP A 530 -9.11 10.52 29.17
C ASP A 530 -8.48 11.59 28.24
N GLU A 531 -8.04 11.18 27.04
CA GLU A 531 -7.59 12.07 25.97
C GLU A 531 -8.74 12.87 25.32
N GLY A 532 -10.00 12.59 25.67
CA GLY A 532 -11.18 13.24 25.09
C GLY A 532 -11.58 12.69 23.73
N LEU A 533 -11.03 11.54 23.31
CA LEU A 533 -11.26 10.95 21.99
C LEU A 533 -12.37 9.88 21.99
N GLY A 534 -13.12 9.75 23.08
CA GLY A 534 -14.17 8.74 23.24
C GLY A 534 -15.23 8.80 22.13
N GLU A 535 -15.76 9.99 21.84
CA GLU A 535 -16.77 10.14 20.79
C GLU A 535 -16.22 9.88 19.38
N GLU A 536 -14.95 10.26 19.12
CA GLU A 536 -14.32 10.03 17.82
C GLU A 536 -14.10 8.52 17.56
N LEU A 537 -13.64 7.79 18.57
CA LEU A 537 -13.50 6.34 18.48
C LEU A 537 -14.87 5.66 18.38
N ALA A 538 -15.86 6.11 19.15
CA ALA A 538 -17.23 5.58 19.07
C ALA A 538 -17.83 5.78 17.67
N THR A 539 -17.66 6.97 17.09
CA THR A 539 -18.08 7.27 15.72
C THR A 539 -17.34 6.39 14.70
N ALA A 540 -16.05 6.13 14.91
CA ALA A 540 -15.29 5.25 14.03
C ALA A 540 -15.72 3.78 14.09
N ILE A 541 -16.17 3.31 15.26
CA ILE A 541 -16.77 1.98 15.44
C ILE A 541 -18.05 1.87 14.60
N ASP A 542 -18.95 2.86 14.67
CA ASP A 542 -20.13 2.95 13.79
C ASP A 542 -19.72 3.03 12.30
N GLY A 543 -18.64 3.76 12.04
CA GLY A 543 -18.01 3.92 10.73
C GLY A 543 -17.55 2.62 10.06
N LEU A 544 -17.35 1.53 10.81
CA LEU A 544 -17.07 0.20 10.26
C LEU A 544 -18.26 -0.33 9.45
N LYS A 545 -19.50 -0.09 9.90
CA LYS A 545 -20.74 -0.48 9.19
C LYS A 545 -21.05 0.48 8.04
N ALA A 546 -20.86 1.78 8.27
CA ALA A 546 -21.22 2.83 7.30
C ALA A 546 -20.23 2.98 6.13
N GLY A 547 -19.12 2.26 6.16
CA GLY A 547 -18.02 2.31 5.22
C GLY A 547 -18.30 1.74 3.82
N ASN A 548 -17.25 1.65 3.00
CA ASN A 548 -17.35 1.03 1.66
C ASN A 548 -17.27 -0.51 1.69
N VAL A 549 -17.03 -1.09 2.87
CA VAL A 549 -17.02 -2.55 3.15
C VAL A 549 -17.67 -2.79 4.52
N PRO A 550 -19.02 -2.85 4.59
CA PRO A 550 -19.74 -3.02 5.87
C PRO A 550 -19.39 -4.30 6.63
N GLY A 551 -19.02 -5.37 5.92
CA GLY A 551 -18.58 -6.64 6.51
C GLY A 551 -17.34 -6.51 7.41
N MET A 552 -16.62 -5.39 7.33
CA MET A 552 -15.47 -5.12 8.19
C MET A 552 -15.85 -4.98 9.67
N HIS A 553 -17.08 -4.55 9.97
CA HIS A 553 -17.58 -4.51 11.33
C HIS A 553 -17.58 -5.89 11.98
N TRP A 554 -18.12 -6.90 11.28
CA TRP A 554 -18.10 -8.29 11.74
C TRP A 554 -16.68 -8.84 11.77
N TYR A 555 -15.89 -8.61 10.72
CA TYR A 555 -14.52 -9.11 10.63
C TYR A 555 -13.63 -8.60 11.78
N LYS A 556 -13.83 -7.37 12.25
CA LYS A 556 -13.11 -6.82 13.42
C LYS A 556 -13.79 -7.12 14.76
N ARG A 557 -14.75 -8.05 14.79
CA ARG A 557 -15.57 -8.44 15.97
C ARG A 557 -16.38 -7.30 16.58
N GLY A 558 -16.66 -6.23 15.84
CA GLY A 558 -17.45 -5.09 16.31
C GLY A 558 -18.88 -5.48 16.75
N SER A 559 -19.42 -6.60 16.26
CA SER A 559 -20.72 -7.12 16.71
C SER A 559 -20.72 -7.67 18.13
N ILE A 560 -19.55 -7.88 18.72
CA ILE A 560 -19.40 -8.48 20.06
C ILE A 560 -19.13 -7.38 21.08
N TRP A 561 -18.14 -6.52 20.82
CA TRP A 561 -17.71 -5.49 21.77
C TRP A 561 -18.22 -4.09 21.43
N GLY A 562 -18.81 -3.87 20.24
CA GLY A 562 -19.06 -2.53 19.69
C GLY A 562 -19.97 -1.66 20.55
N GLU A 563 -21.12 -2.17 20.99
CA GLU A 563 -22.06 -1.39 21.80
C GLU A 563 -21.52 -1.15 23.22
N ALA A 564 -20.92 -2.17 23.85
CA ALA A 564 -20.33 -2.03 25.19
C ALA A 564 -19.17 -1.02 25.22
N VAL A 565 -18.29 -1.06 24.22
CA VAL A 565 -17.18 -0.10 24.08
C VAL A 565 -17.70 1.30 23.83
N LYS A 566 -18.66 1.49 22.93
CA LYS A 566 -19.26 2.81 22.70
C LYS A 566 -19.95 3.36 23.95
N HIS A 567 -20.66 2.52 24.70
CA HIS A 567 -21.28 2.90 25.96
C HIS A 567 -20.24 3.40 26.97
N PHE A 568 -19.14 2.65 27.15
CA PHE A 568 -18.06 3.07 28.03
C PHE A 568 -17.38 4.38 27.58
N LEU A 569 -17.11 4.54 26.29
CA LEU A 569 -16.44 5.73 25.75
C LEU A 569 -17.28 7.01 25.90
N ARG A 570 -18.62 6.87 25.96
CA ARG A 570 -19.58 7.98 26.07
C ARG A 570 -20.09 8.26 27.49
N SER A 571 -19.70 7.44 28.47
CA SER A 571 -20.19 7.57 29.86
C SER A 571 -19.53 8.65 30.70
#